data_AF-A0A2I6QP02-F1
#
_entry.id   AF-A0A2I6QP02-F1
#
_cell.length_a   1.000
_cell.length_b   1.000
_cell.length_c   1.000
_cell.angle_alpha   90.00
_cell.angle_beta   90.00
_cell.angle_gamma   90.00
#
_symmetry.space_group_name_H-M   'P 1'
#
loop_
_entity.id
_entity.type
_entity.pdbx_description
1 polymer ?
#
loop_
_entity_poly.entity_id
_entity_poly.type
_entity_poly.pdbx_seq_one_letter_code
_entity_poly.pdbx_strand_id
1 'polypeptide(L)'
;MTTMQGPAVFLAQFISDEAPFNSLEGICQWAANLNFKGIQIPTLDSRFIDLQKAAESKTYADELTGIVGSYGLKISELSTHLQGQLVAVHPAYDDFFDGFAPQALRGNPKARQEWAVQQLHYAAKASQNLGLNAHATFSGSLLWQYFHPWPQRHLV
;
A
#
# COMPACT_ATOMS: atom_id res chain seq x y z
N MET A 1 -25.98 -16.76 -0.32
CA MET A 1 -25.41 -15.85 -1.32
C MET A 1 -23.91 -16.10 -1.36
N THR A 2 -23.35 -16.36 -2.54
CA THR A 2 -21.90 -16.55 -2.69
C THR A 2 -21.25 -15.17 -2.79
N THR A 3 -20.44 -14.78 -1.81
CA THR A 3 -19.79 -13.45 -1.71
C THR A 3 -18.40 -13.40 -2.34
N MET A 4 -17.87 -14.55 -2.78
CA MET A 4 -16.52 -14.68 -3.33
C MET A 4 -16.47 -14.19 -4.78
N GLN A 5 -15.58 -13.23 -5.07
CA GLN A 5 -15.49 -12.56 -6.37
C GLN A 5 -14.39 -13.15 -7.29
N GLY A 6 -13.66 -14.15 -6.81
CA GLY A 6 -12.54 -14.79 -7.51
C GLY A 6 -11.18 -14.52 -6.85
N PRO A 7 -10.09 -15.10 -7.39
CA PRO A 7 -8.75 -14.91 -6.85
C PRO A 7 -8.22 -13.49 -7.11
N ALA A 8 -7.50 -12.95 -6.14
CA ALA A 8 -6.78 -11.68 -6.26
C ALA A 8 -5.30 -11.87 -5.93
N VAL A 9 -4.45 -11.00 -6.49
CA VAL A 9 -3.00 -11.01 -6.26
C VAL A 9 -2.53 -9.69 -5.67
N PHE A 10 -1.61 -9.75 -4.70
CA PHE A 10 -0.96 -8.56 -4.16
C PHE A 10 0.28 -8.22 -4.96
N LEU A 11 0.25 -7.10 -5.69
CA LEU A 11 1.29 -6.76 -6.67
C LEU A 11 2.66 -6.54 -6.04
N ALA A 12 2.74 -6.05 -4.80
CA ALA A 12 4.03 -5.77 -4.15
C ALA A 12 4.98 -6.97 -4.06
N GLN A 13 4.43 -8.19 -4.10
CA GLN A 13 5.21 -9.43 -4.07
C GLN A 13 5.94 -9.72 -5.39
N PHE A 14 5.54 -9.05 -6.47
CA PHE A 14 6.00 -9.34 -7.83
C PHE A 14 6.69 -8.15 -8.51
N ILE A 15 6.42 -6.91 -8.08
CA ILE A 15 7.04 -5.71 -8.64
C ILE A 15 8.57 -5.85 -8.69
N SER A 16 9.14 -5.55 -9.85
CA SER A 16 10.58 -5.52 -10.07
C SER A 16 10.95 -4.51 -11.15
N ASP A 17 12.23 -4.36 -11.47
CA ASP A 17 12.67 -3.49 -12.56
C ASP A 17 12.60 -4.16 -13.94
N GLU A 18 12.33 -5.46 -13.98
CA GLU A 18 12.27 -6.26 -15.20
C GLU A 18 10.82 -6.47 -15.68
N ALA A 19 10.64 -6.47 -17.01
CA ALA A 19 9.35 -6.78 -17.62
C ALA A 19 8.94 -8.25 -17.36
N PRO A 20 7.65 -8.56 -17.15
CA PRO A 20 6.50 -7.65 -17.21
C PRO A 20 6.17 -6.93 -15.88
N PHE A 21 7.03 -7.02 -14.87
CA PHE A 21 6.74 -6.59 -13.50
C PHE A 21 7.15 -5.14 -13.17
N ASN A 22 7.52 -4.36 -14.18
CA ASN A 22 8.01 -2.99 -14.05
C ASN A 22 7.03 -1.92 -14.56
N SER A 23 5.81 -2.31 -14.96
CA SER A 23 4.72 -1.41 -15.33
C SER A 23 3.36 -1.98 -14.93
N LEU A 24 2.38 -1.10 -14.80
CA LEU A 24 0.99 -1.49 -14.49
C LEU A 24 0.40 -2.38 -15.57
N GLU A 25 0.58 -2.03 -16.84
CA GLU A 25 0.06 -2.77 -17.99
C GLU A 25 0.67 -4.18 -18.07
N GLY A 26 1.99 -4.27 -17.88
CA GLY A 26 2.71 -5.55 -17.92
C GLY A 26 2.23 -6.50 -16.83
N ILE A 27 2.13 -6.01 -15.59
CA ILE A 27 1.74 -6.86 -14.46
C ILE A 27 0.25 -7.21 -14.51
N CYS A 28 -0.61 -6.32 -15.04
CA CYS A 28 -2.02 -6.62 -15.30
C CYS A 28 -2.17 -7.71 -16.37
N GLN A 29 -1.44 -7.63 -17.49
CA GLN A 29 -1.46 -8.67 -18.51
C GLN A 29 -1.02 -10.03 -17.95
N TRP A 30 0.05 -10.04 -17.15
CA TRP A 30 0.53 -11.25 -16.47
C TRP A 30 -0.53 -11.84 -15.53
N ALA A 31 -1.15 -11.01 -14.68
CA ALA A 31 -2.16 -11.47 -13.73
C ALA A 31 -3.41 -12.01 -14.44
N ALA A 32 -3.85 -11.35 -15.51
CA ALA A 32 -4.97 -11.79 -16.33
C ALA A 32 -4.70 -13.15 -17.00
N ASN A 33 -3.48 -13.37 -17.53
CA ASN A 33 -3.07 -14.65 -18.11
C ASN A 33 -3.10 -15.82 -17.11
N LEU A 34 -2.92 -15.53 -15.81
CA LEU A 34 -3.04 -16.51 -14.73
C LEU A 34 -4.48 -16.65 -14.18
N ASN A 35 -5.46 -16.00 -14.82
CA ASN A 35 -6.87 -16.01 -14.45
C ASN A 35 -7.20 -15.33 -13.11
N PHE A 36 -6.35 -14.43 -12.62
CA PHE A 36 -6.74 -13.54 -11.53
C PHE A 36 -7.92 -12.66 -11.93
N LYS A 37 -8.72 -12.26 -10.94
CA LYS A 37 -9.89 -11.37 -11.09
C LYS A 37 -9.69 -10.03 -10.38
N GLY A 38 -8.85 -10.01 -9.36
CA GLY A 38 -8.51 -8.82 -8.60
C GLY A 38 -7.01 -8.58 -8.50
N ILE A 39 -6.63 -7.31 -8.34
CA ILE A 39 -5.28 -6.89 -7.97
C ILE A 39 -5.36 -5.96 -6.76
N GLN A 40 -4.47 -6.17 -5.78
CA GLN A 40 -4.22 -5.23 -4.70
C GLN A 40 -2.97 -4.41 -5.05
N ILE A 41 -3.11 -3.08 -5.07
CA ILE A 41 -2.07 -2.16 -5.55
C ILE A 41 -1.32 -1.53 -4.35
N PRO A 42 0.02 -1.70 -4.22
CA PRO A 42 0.82 -0.94 -3.27
C PRO A 42 1.00 0.52 -3.73
N THR A 43 1.07 1.44 -2.78
CA THR A 43 1.00 2.89 -3.08
C THR A 43 2.35 3.62 -2.97
N LEU A 44 3.46 2.89 -3.06
CA LEU A 44 4.82 3.44 -2.91
C LEU A 44 5.57 3.60 -4.22
N ASP A 45 5.04 3.04 -5.31
CA ASP A 45 5.71 3.02 -6.61
C ASP A 45 4.83 3.72 -7.66
N SER A 46 5.29 4.87 -8.13
CA SER A 46 4.58 5.71 -9.09
C SER A 46 4.43 5.07 -10.47
N ARG A 47 5.17 3.99 -10.77
CA ARG A 47 4.97 3.18 -11.99
C ARG A 47 3.61 2.49 -12.01
N PHE A 48 3.01 2.28 -10.83
CA PHE A 48 1.73 1.57 -10.69
C PHE A 48 0.60 2.50 -10.24
N ILE A 49 0.89 3.46 -9.36
CA ILE A 49 -0.09 4.44 -8.89
C ILE A 49 0.60 5.69 -8.33
N ASP A 50 0.12 6.86 -8.76
CA ASP A 50 0.36 8.12 -8.05
C ASP A 50 -0.74 8.31 -7.00
N LEU A 51 -0.40 8.07 -5.73
CA LEU A 51 -1.36 8.08 -4.62
C LEU A 51 -2.01 9.45 -4.42
N GLN A 52 -1.22 10.52 -4.50
CA GLN A 52 -1.73 11.86 -4.31
C GLN A 52 -2.68 12.22 -5.45
N LYS A 53 -2.29 11.93 -6.69
CA LYS A 53 -3.15 12.18 -7.85
C LYS A 53 -4.44 11.35 -7.80
N ALA A 54 -4.38 10.10 -7.33
CA ALA A 54 -5.56 9.27 -7.09
C ALA A 54 -6.49 9.86 -6.02
N ALA A 55 -5.93 10.52 -5.01
CA ALA A 55 -6.68 11.19 -3.97
C ALA A 55 -7.33 12.50 -4.42
N GLU A 56 -6.65 13.25 -5.28
CA GLU A 56 -7.03 14.63 -5.65
C GLU A 56 -7.78 14.70 -7.00
N SER A 57 -7.70 13.67 -7.84
CA SER A 57 -8.35 13.63 -9.15
C SER A 57 -9.17 12.36 -9.35
N LYS A 58 -10.50 12.52 -9.37
CA LYS A 58 -11.42 11.43 -9.71
C LYS A 58 -11.18 10.90 -11.12
N THR A 59 -10.84 11.79 -12.06
CA THR A 59 -10.50 11.42 -13.44
C THR A 59 -9.31 10.46 -13.50
N TYR A 60 -8.24 10.74 -12.75
CA TYR A 60 -7.09 9.82 -12.71
C TYR A 60 -7.45 8.47 -12.09
N ALA A 61 -8.29 8.45 -11.05
CA ALA A 61 -8.79 7.20 -10.48
C ALA A 61 -9.65 6.39 -11.49
N ASP A 62 -10.45 7.07 -12.32
CA ASP A 62 -11.23 6.44 -13.40
C ASP A 62 -10.33 5.91 -14.52
N GLU A 63 -9.30 6.66 -14.92
CA GLU A 63 -8.28 6.21 -15.87
C GLU A 63 -7.57 4.96 -15.38
N LEU A 64 -7.11 4.96 -14.11
CA LEU A 64 -6.45 3.82 -13.48
C LEU A 64 -7.38 2.59 -13.47
N THR A 65 -8.64 2.79 -13.10
CA THR A 65 -9.68 1.74 -13.12
C THR A 65 -9.92 1.22 -14.53
N GLY A 66 -9.94 2.10 -15.53
CA GLY A 66 -10.09 1.76 -16.94
C GLY A 66 -8.92 0.93 -17.48
N ILE A 67 -7.68 1.30 -17.15
CA ILE A 67 -6.48 0.56 -17.54
C ILE A 67 -6.55 -0.87 -16.98
N VAL A 68 -6.75 -1.01 -15.67
CA VAL A 68 -6.87 -2.32 -15.01
C VAL A 68 -8.04 -3.13 -15.58
N GLY A 69 -9.18 -2.48 -15.77
CA GLY A 69 -10.39 -3.09 -16.33
C GLY A 69 -10.22 -3.58 -17.77
N SER A 70 -9.34 -2.97 -18.56
CA SER A 70 -9.07 -3.39 -19.95
C SER A 70 -8.46 -4.79 -20.04
N TYR A 71 -7.83 -5.28 -18.96
CA TYR A 71 -7.32 -6.64 -18.82
C TYR A 71 -8.34 -7.61 -18.15
N GLY A 72 -9.57 -7.16 -17.91
CA GLY A 72 -10.59 -7.95 -17.20
C GLY A 72 -10.35 -8.11 -15.70
N LEU A 73 -9.50 -7.27 -15.12
CA LEU A 73 -9.18 -7.24 -13.69
C LEU A 73 -9.96 -6.14 -12.96
N LYS A 74 -10.05 -6.26 -11.64
CA LYS A 74 -10.54 -5.19 -10.75
C LYS A 74 -9.47 -4.81 -9.75
N ILE A 75 -9.45 -3.54 -9.37
CA ILE A 75 -8.70 -3.11 -8.18
C ILE A 75 -9.51 -3.55 -6.96
N SER A 76 -8.96 -4.46 -6.15
CA SER A 76 -9.64 -4.97 -4.97
C SER A 76 -9.44 -4.03 -3.77
N GLU A 77 -8.19 -3.66 -3.51
CA GLU A 77 -7.80 -2.73 -2.45
C GLU A 77 -6.54 -1.95 -2.85
N LEU A 78 -6.35 -0.79 -2.22
CA LEU A 78 -5.03 -0.19 -2.09
C LEU A 78 -4.34 -0.74 -0.84
N SER A 79 -3.01 -0.71 -0.82
CA SER A 79 -2.24 -1.04 0.37
C SER A 79 -1.18 0.00 0.71
N THR A 80 -1.13 0.37 2.00
CA THR A 80 -0.20 1.37 2.57
C THR A 80 0.62 0.79 3.72
N HIS A 81 1.03 -0.48 3.63
CA HIS A 81 1.72 -1.16 4.75
C HIS A 81 2.93 -0.40 5.28
N LEU A 82 3.83 0.08 4.42
CA LEU A 82 5.02 0.82 4.87
C LEU A 82 4.66 2.22 5.38
N GLN A 83 3.75 2.94 4.72
CA GLN A 83 3.33 4.26 5.20
C GLN A 83 2.61 4.15 6.55
N GLY A 84 1.67 3.22 6.68
CA GLY A 84 0.94 2.94 7.92
C GLY A 84 1.86 2.50 9.06
N GLN A 85 2.89 1.71 8.77
CA GLN A 85 3.91 1.32 9.75
C GLN A 85 4.60 2.53 10.39
N LEU A 86 4.67 3.66 9.69
CA LEU A 86 5.35 4.87 10.15
C LEU A 86 4.44 5.86 10.89
N VAL A 87 3.15 5.55 11.05
CA VAL A 87 2.20 6.42 11.76
C VAL A 87 2.47 6.47 13.26
N ALA A 88 2.79 5.33 13.87
CA ALA A 88 3.06 5.24 15.30
C ALA A 88 4.27 4.35 15.57
N VAL A 89 5.46 4.95 15.59
CA VAL A 89 6.73 4.26 15.85
C VAL A 89 7.24 4.64 17.24
N HIS A 90 7.67 3.66 18.02
CA HIS A 90 8.34 3.92 19.29
C HIS A 90 9.75 4.49 19.05
N PRO A 91 10.20 5.53 19.79
CA PRO A 91 11.52 6.13 19.57
C PRO A 91 12.69 5.14 19.56
N ALA A 92 12.60 4.09 20.38
CA ALA A 92 13.63 3.03 20.44
C ALA A 92 13.79 2.23 19.13
N TYR A 93 12.86 2.34 18.18
CA TYR A 93 12.91 1.68 16.87
C TYR A 93 13.03 2.67 15.72
N ASP A 94 13.27 3.96 15.99
CA ASP A 94 13.28 4.98 14.95
C ASP A 94 14.26 4.66 13.82
N ASP A 95 15.49 4.26 14.16
CA ASP A 95 16.54 3.91 13.19
C ASP A 95 16.14 2.69 12.33
N PHE A 96 15.44 1.72 12.93
CA PHE A 96 15.01 0.51 12.22
C PHE A 96 13.95 0.82 11.15
N PHE A 97 13.06 1.77 11.43
CA PHE A 97 11.98 2.16 10.53
C PHE A 97 12.34 3.32 9.59
N ASP A 98 13.51 3.94 9.76
CA ASP A 98 13.94 5.10 8.97
C ASP A 98 14.05 4.77 7.46
N GLY A 99 14.47 3.55 7.14
CA GLY A 99 14.59 3.07 5.76
C GLY A 99 13.27 3.05 4.98
N PHE A 100 12.11 3.01 5.65
CA PHE A 100 10.80 2.94 5.01
C PHE A 100 10.27 4.30 4.56
N ALA A 101 10.88 5.39 5.04
CA ALA A 101 10.54 6.73 4.65
C ALA A 101 11.28 7.15 3.35
N PRO A 102 10.73 8.12 2.59
CA PRO A 102 11.47 8.82 1.56
C PRO A 102 12.82 9.33 2.08
N GLN A 103 13.85 9.27 1.24
CA GLN A 103 15.22 9.62 1.63
C GLN A 103 15.32 11.02 2.25
N ALA A 104 14.52 11.98 1.79
CA ALA A 104 14.49 13.35 2.30
C ALA A 104 13.95 13.49 3.74
N LEU A 105 13.26 12.48 4.27
CA LEU A 105 12.64 12.48 5.60
C LEU A 105 13.42 11.63 6.61
N ARG A 106 14.48 10.95 6.17
CA ARG A 106 15.32 10.10 7.02
C ARG A 106 16.03 10.91 8.10
N GLY A 107 16.16 10.32 9.28
CA GLY A 107 16.72 10.99 10.47
C GLY A 107 15.80 12.05 11.08
N ASN A 108 14.55 12.18 10.61
CA ASN A 108 13.57 13.11 11.16
C ASN A 108 12.25 12.38 11.50
N PRO A 109 12.15 11.75 12.69
CA PRO A 109 10.99 10.95 13.08
C PRO A 109 9.66 11.72 13.02
N LYS A 110 9.68 13.02 13.37
CA LYS A 110 8.49 13.88 13.34
C LYS A 110 8.01 14.11 11.90
N ALA A 111 8.90 14.53 11.01
CA ALA A 111 8.54 14.78 9.60
C ALA A 111 8.12 13.47 8.89
N ARG A 112 8.77 12.35 9.22
CA ARG A 112 8.39 11.01 8.77
C ARG A 112 6.96 10.66 9.18
N GLN A 113 6.60 10.92 10.44
CA GLN A 113 5.24 10.67 10.94
C GLN A 113 4.21 11.56 10.25
N GLU A 114 4.48 12.86 10.12
CA GLU A 114 3.60 13.80 9.43
C GLU A 114 3.34 13.36 7.98
N TRP A 115 4.40 12.92 7.28
CA TRP A 115 4.28 12.33 5.96
C TRP A 115 3.42 11.06 5.97
N ALA A 116 3.69 10.11 6.88
CA ALA A 116 2.95 8.85 6.97
C ALA A 116 1.44 9.06 7.17
N VAL A 117 1.06 9.97 8.07
CA VAL A 117 -0.33 10.35 8.31
C VAL A 117 -0.96 10.95 7.04
N GLN A 118 -0.24 11.86 6.38
CA GLN A 118 -0.72 12.46 5.13
C GLN A 118 -0.91 11.42 4.02
N GLN A 119 -0.02 10.42 3.90
CA GLN A 119 -0.18 9.33 2.96
C GLN A 119 -1.46 8.53 3.24
N LEU A 120 -1.81 8.27 4.50
CA LEU A 120 -3.07 7.59 4.82
C LEU A 120 -4.30 8.44 4.51
N HIS A 121 -4.23 9.77 4.68
CA HIS A 121 -5.30 10.66 4.23
C HIS A 121 -5.49 10.61 2.71
N TYR A 122 -4.39 10.62 1.94
CA TYR A 122 -4.47 10.42 0.49
C TYR A 122 -5.04 9.05 0.15
N ALA A 123 -4.58 8.00 0.82
CA ALA A 123 -5.05 6.65 0.55
C ALA A 123 -6.55 6.46 0.83
N ALA A 124 -7.09 7.09 1.86
CA ALA A 124 -8.53 7.10 2.13
C ALA A 124 -9.33 7.79 1.00
N LYS A 125 -8.88 8.98 0.57
CA LYS A 125 -9.52 9.71 -0.55
C LYS A 125 -9.38 8.98 -1.88
N ALA A 126 -8.22 8.40 -2.16
CA ALA A 126 -7.98 7.60 -3.35
C ALA A 126 -8.87 6.36 -3.37
N SER A 127 -9.00 5.66 -2.23
CA SER A 127 -9.90 4.51 -2.09
C SER A 127 -11.35 4.91 -2.36
N GLN A 128 -11.80 6.07 -1.86
CA GLN A 128 -13.12 6.62 -2.17
C GLN A 128 -13.29 6.90 -3.67
N ASN A 129 -12.31 7.54 -4.32
CA ASN A 129 -12.36 7.85 -5.74
C ASN A 129 -12.37 6.60 -6.64
N LEU A 130 -11.71 5.52 -6.19
CA LEU A 130 -11.68 4.21 -6.83
C LEU A 130 -12.90 3.34 -6.49
N GLY A 131 -13.78 3.78 -5.58
CA GLY A 131 -14.96 3.02 -5.14
C GLY A 131 -14.63 1.78 -4.30
N LEU A 132 -13.49 1.80 -3.59
CA LEU A 132 -13.03 0.70 -2.75
C LEU A 132 -13.61 0.80 -1.34
N ASN A 133 -14.00 -0.35 -0.78
CA ASN A 133 -14.56 -0.45 0.58
C ASN A 133 -13.57 -1.01 1.61
N ALA A 134 -12.37 -1.36 1.19
CA ALA A 134 -11.32 -1.90 2.05
C ALA A 134 -9.96 -1.30 1.68
N HIS A 135 -9.09 -1.20 2.68
CA HIS A 135 -7.75 -0.66 2.55
C HIS A 135 -6.80 -1.44 3.47
N ALA A 136 -5.76 -2.06 2.92
CA ALA A 136 -4.80 -2.82 3.71
C ALA A 136 -3.69 -1.92 4.24
N THR A 137 -3.46 -1.91 5.55
CA THR A 137 -2.40 -1.07 6.15
C THR A 137 -1.94 -1.62 7.50
N PHE A 138 -0.84 -1.07 8.00
CA PHE A 138 -0.39 -1.25 9.38
C PHE A 138 -0.62 0.02 10.19
N SER A 139 -0.65 -0.09 11.51
CA SER A 139 -0.82 1.04 12.43
C SER A 139 0.49 1.52 13.07
N GLY A 140 1.59 0.79 12.85
CA GLY A 140 2.89 1.03 13.45
C GLY A 140 3.26 0.06 14.55
N SER A 141 4.26 0.42 15.35
CA SER A 141 4.87 -0.41 16.40
C SER A 141 5.18 0.40 17.66
N LEU A 142 4.27 1.30 18.06
CA LEU A 142 4.46 2.19 19.20
C LEU A 142 4.65 1.42 20.52
N LEU A 143 3.84 0.36 20.72
CA LEU A 143 3.87 -0.45 21.95
C LEU A 143 3.94 -1.96 21.66
N TRP A 144 4.22 -2.36 20.42
CA TRP A 144 4.22 -3.78 20.02
C TRP A 144 5.18 -4.62 20.87
N GLN A 145 6.32 -4.04 21.26
CA GLN A 145 7.31 -4.64 22.16
C GLN A 145 6.79 -4.97 23.56
N TYR A 146 5.70 -4.34 24.01
CA TYR A 146 5.07 -4.67 25.29
C TYR A 146 4.02 -5.78 25.15
N PHE A 147 3.45 -5.95 23.96
CA PHE A 147 2.51 -7.03 23.66
C PHE A 147 3.24 -8.34 23.34
N HIS A 148 4.34 -8.26 22.59
CA HIS A 148 5.16 -9.41 22.20
C HIS A 148 6.66 -9.13 22.44
N PRO A 149 7.11 -9.10 23.71
CA PRO A 149 8.49 -8.76 24.05
C PRO A 149 9.49 -9.78 23.50
N TRP A 150 10.60 -9.28 22.96
CA TRP A 150 11.75 -10.10 22.59
C TRP A 150 13.06 -9.55 23.18
N PRO A 151 13.84 -10.35 23.93
CA PRO A 151 13.48 -11.67 24.47
C PRO A 151 12.24 -11.58 25.36
N GLN A 152 11.49 -12.69 25.48
CA GLN A 152 10.29 -12.71 26.34
C GLN A 152 10.68 -12.33 27.77
N ARG A 153 10.08 -11.25 28.27
CA ARG A 153 10.23 -10.82 29.67
C ARG A 153 8.99 -11.27 30.42
N HIS A 154 9.18 -11.80 31.62
CA HIS A 154 8.08 -12.21 32.50
C HIS A 154 7.23 -10.96 32.80
N LEU A 155 5.90 -11.10 32.73
CA LEU A 155 5.01 -10.08 33.28
C LEU A 155 5.21 -10.11 34.79
N VAL A 156 5.78 -9.03 35.35
CA VAL A 156 5.91 -8.83 36.80
C VAL A 156 4.68 -8.10 37.29
#